data_AF-A0A6G0WRJ7-F1
#
_entry.id   AF-A0A6G0WRJ7-F1
#
_cell.length_a   1.000
_cell.length_b   1.000
_cell.length_c   1.000
_cell.angle_alpha   90.00
_cell.angle_beta   90.00
_cell.angle_gamma   90.00
#
_symmetry.space_group_name_H-M   'P 1'
#
loop_
_entity.id
_entity.type
_entity.pdbx_description
1 polymer ?
#
loop_
_entity_poly.entity_id
_entity_poly.type
_entity_poly.pdbx_seq_one_letter_code
_entity_poly.pdbx_strand_id
1 'polypeptide(L)'
;MTGPAMDDIGLLCGGWTLQWQGLSGGTSVFPHGKTILQAFQAAMTQTVASFRGVDVDGRVEGLDTAKSLARQSEFTVVVVGERTFAEVVGNYDSATFPRGLVDYIQALAATGTKLILVLTGGRPRVLQGLADVASAVLWAGLPCEMGGQAIADVLLGVVNPSGKLPLTYPKTEDFDNLATPYYHRHRDICLKSRARCPAEWNFGHGLSYTEFVYSNMLLRALSSTGISISATISNRGSVVGTEVVMLFMIPPPVRASAEAKLLKKFTRVELQPGQAKHVEFTLTTDDVGYYSNEIGHGLEKSTDDGIYTFYLNASTDCAVSQTLCRSFRLGKLVNRRVLLNPTSNKCLAVTNKSALSSNGELAQAWILDEAQDLVQSTQNGWCLAAFSNAKPLEISPCSAGNGDQKWFYDASTSQLRHIKHVGSCFQWSSVEDDGLPRLAPCLKALDAHLVTQEVQLYSPPPLKVGHFVFSHTVVLTGRKTSQRLTLELPTTDAKANQEWTIDADRSRIQLTLTSLCLTASFGQFGGRAGLEPCSNDDAGQQWHYDLGTRQLRQLGLRTDHFVYYCLDRRVKMSPCASLNDPSIHDQQFDFDQR
;
A
#
# COMPACT_ATOMS: atom_id res chain seq x y z
N MET A 1 15.62 41.78 -18.36
CA MET A 1 14.75 41.21 -17.31
C MET A 1 13.39 41.90 -17.35
N THR A 2 12.31 41.16 -17.12
CA THR A 2 10.94 41.66 -17.18
C THR A 2 10.00 40.83 -16.29
N GLY A 3 8.74 41.26 -16.15
CA GLY A 3 7.69 40.59 -15.39
C GLY A 3 7.44 41.22 -14.02
N PRO A 4 6.27 40.94 -13.41
CA PRO A 4 5.81 41.65 -12.22
C PRO A 4 6.66 41.43 -10.96
N ALA A 5 7.25 40.24 -10.80
CA ALA A 5 7.99 39.86 -9.60
C ALA A 5 9.51 40.12 -9.69
N MET A 6 9.99 40.75 -10.78
CA MET A 6 11.43 40.96 -10.98
C MET A 6 12.07 41.90 -9.93
N ASP A 7 11.29 42.86 -9.41
CA ASP A 7 11.77 43.93 -8.53
C ASP A 7 10.88 44.13 -7.29
N ASP A 8 10.31 43.05 -6.75
CA ASP A 8 9.42 43.09 -5.58
C ASP A 8 9.66 41.90 -4.63
N ILE A 9 10.27 42.16 -3.46
CA ILE A 9 10.51 41.10 -2.45
C ILE A 9 9.19 40.61 -1.85
N GLY A 10 8.17 41.46 -1.78
CA GLY A 10 6.86 41.10 -1.27
C GLY A 10 6.20 39.97 -2.05
N LEU A 11 6.32 40.00 -3.38
CA LEU A 11 5.84 38.92 -4.26
C LEU A 11 6.69 37.63 -4.15
N LEU A 12 7.91 37.71 -3.59
CA LEU A 12 8.72 36.54 -3.23
C LEU A 12 8.36 35.96 -1.86
N CYS A 13 7.79 36.77 -0.95
CA CYS A 13 7.42 36.34 0.40
C CYS A 13 5.97 35.85 0.51
N GLY A 14 5.03 36.49 -0.19
CA GLY A 14 3.61 36.14 -0.13
C GLY A 14 2.92 36.52 1.19
N GLY A 15 1.87 35.78 1.54
CA GLY A 15 1.11 35.98 2.77
C GLY A 15 1.91 35.73 4.06
N TRP A 16 1.31 36.08 5.20
CA TRP A 16 1.90 35.92 6.55
C TRP A 16 3.25 36.63 6.79
N THR A 17 3.70 37.46 5.84
CA THR A 17 4.97 38.17 5.94
C THR A 17 4.72 39.65 6.18
N LEU A 18 5.11 40.15 7.36
CA LEU A 18 4.88 41.50 7.92
C LEU A 18 3.41 41.88 8.13
N GLN A 19 2.50 41.47 7.24
CA GLN A 19 1.06 41.58 7.36
C GLN A 19 0.38 40.25 6.99
N TRP A 20 -0.87 40.09 7.42
CA TRP A 20 -1.66 38.87 7.18
C TRP A 20 -1.71 38.49 5.69
N GLN A 21 -2.17 39.39 4.82
CA GLN A 21 -2.22 39.18 3.37
C GLN A 21 -0.86 39.38 2.66
N GLY A 22 0.23 39.54 3.43
CA GLY A 22 1.53 39.96 2.91
C GLY A 22 1.57 41.45 2.55
N LEU A 23 2.74 41.89 2.09
CA LEU A 23 2.96 43.21 1.49
C LEU A 23 3.61 43.03 0.13
N SER A 24 3.36 43.97 -0.79
CA SER A 24 4.07 44.13 -2.07
C SER A 24 4.40 45.63 -2.27
N GLY A 25 5.36 45.93 -3.14
CA GLY A 25 5.85 47.29 -3.38
C GLY A 25 7.36 47.48 -3.27
N GLY A 26 8.17 46.44 -3.55
CA GLY A 26 9.63 46.57 -3.63
C GLY A 26 10.37 46.10 -2.38
N THR A 27 11.31 46.92 -1.89
CA THR A 27 12.23 46.57 -0.77
C THR A 27 12.06 47.42 0.49
N SER A 28 11.17 48.42 0.49
CA SER A 28 11.09 49.44 1.56
C SER A 28 10.83 48.89 2.97
N VAL A 29 10.25 47.70 3.07
CA VAL A 29 9.94 46.97 4.32
C VAL A 29 10.74 45.67 4.46
N PHE A 30 11.65 45.38 3.54
CA PHE A 30 12.47 44.16 3.46
C PHE A 30 13.97 44.55 3.45
N PRO A 31 14.54 44.93 4.62
CA PRO A 31 15.82 45.62 4.70
C PRO A 31 17.06 44.72 4.57
N HIS A 32 16.92 43.39 4.62
CA HIS A 32 18.05 42.45 4.57
C HIS A 32 18.23 41.81 3.18
N GLY A 33 17.22 41.92 2.32
CA GLY A 33 17.16 41.26 1.03
C GLY A 33 17.59 42.09 -0.16
N LYS A 34 17.60 41.43 -1.32
CA LYS A 34 17.63 42.07 -2.64
C LYS A 34 16.48 41.52 -3.47
N THR A 35 15.93 42.34 -4.36
CA THR A 35 15.09 41.82 -5.45
C THR A 35 15.93 40.99 -6.42
N ILE A 36 15.29 40.24 -7.31
CA ILE A 36 15.99 39.49 -8.36
C ILE A 36 16.74 40.46 -9.29
N LEU A 37 16.12 41.59 -9.65
CA LEU A 37 16.76 42.63 -10.45
C LEU A 37 18.00 43.21 -9.76
N GLN A 38 17.90 43.61 -8.49
CA GLN A 38 19.02 44.13 -7.71
C GLN A 38 20.14 43.10 -7.53
N ALA A 39 19.81 41.83 -7.34
CA ALA A 39 20.81 40.76 -7.24
C ALA A 39 21.58 40.57 -8.56
N PHE A 40 20.87 40.55 -9.70
CA PHE A 40 21.50 40.52 -11.03
C PHE A 40 22.36 41.76 -11.31
N GLN A 41 21.86 42.96 -11.01
CA GLN A 41 22.60 44.22 -11.17
C GLN A 41 23.84 44.30 -10.28
N ALA A 42 23.83 43.67 -9.10
CA ALA A 42 24.99 43.61 -8.21
C ALA A 42 26.01 42.52 -8.62
N ALA A 43 25.58 41.47 -9.33
CA ALA A 43 26.44 40.35 -9.73
C ALA A 43 27.05 40.51 -11.13
N MET A 44 26.40 41.26 -12.03
CA MET A 44 26.85 41.45 -13.42
C MET A 44 27.63 42.75 -13.61
N THR A 45 28.65 42.71 -14.48
CA THR A 45 29.39 43.92 -14.90
C THR A 45 28.73 44.62 -16.10
N GLN A 46 27.90 43.90 -16.85
CA GLN A 46 27.10 44.42 -17.95
C GLN A 46 25.79 45.03 -17.44
N THR A 47 25.26 46.03 -18.16
CA THR A 47 23.96 46.63 -17.84
C THR A 47 22.82 45.62 -18.00
N VAL A 48 22.14 45.29 -16.91
CA VAL A 48 20.92 44.49 -16.92
C VAL A 48 19.75 45.36 -17.36
N ALA A 49 19.42 45.35 -18.65
CA ALA A 49 18.24 46.04 -19.17
C ALA A 49 16.96 45.48 -18.52
N SER A 50 16.15 46.36 -17.90
CA SER A 50 14.95 45.98 -17.15
C SER A 50 13.74 46.82 -17.53
N PHE A 51 12.58 46.17 -17.65
CA PHE A 51 11.30 46.83 -17.90
C PHE A 51 10.18 45.90 -17.41
N ARG A 52 9.30 46.35 -16.51
CA ARG A 52 8.25 45.49 -15.92
C ARG A 52 7.34 44.89 -16.99
N GLY A 53 6.83 45.73 -17.88
CA GLY A 53 6.06 45.38 -19.07
C GLY A 53 4.68 44.77 -18.87
N VAL A 54 4.43 44.08 -17.75
CA VAL A 54 3.13 43.52 -17.37
C VAL A 54 3.02 43.40 -15.84
N ASP A 55 1.82 43.64 -15.28
CA ASP A 55 1.53 43.46 -13.85
C ASP A 55 1.03 42.05 -13.49
N VAL A 56 0.78 41.79 -12.21
CA VAL A 56 0.28 40.49 -11.71
C VAL A 56 -1.13 40.14 -12.19
N ASP A 57 -1.92 41.13 -12.60
CA ASP A 57 -3.27 40.96 -13.14
C ASP A 57 -3.27 40.79 -14.67
N GLY A 58 -2.10 40.85 -15.31
CA GLY A 58 -1.92 40.71 -16.75
C GLY A 58 -2.14 41.99 -17.56
N ARG A 59 -2.14 43.17 -16.94
CA ARG A 59 -2.21 44.46 -17.66
C ARG A 59 -0.85 44.77 -18.26
N VAL A 60 -0.79 44.89 -19.58
CA VAL A 60 0.45 45.11 -20.34
C VAL A 60 0.72 46.60 -20.50
N GLU A 61 1.94 47.03 -20.18
CA GLU A 61 2.34 48.44 -20.07
C GLU A 61 3.31 48.89 -21.19
N GLY A 62 3.68 48.01 -22.12
CA GLY A 62 4.54 48.37 -23.25
C GLY A 62 5.16 47.18 -23.98
N LEU A 63 4.33 46.37 -24.65
CA LEU A 63 4.79 45.14 -25.30
C LEU A 63 5.92 45.37 -26.32
N ASP A 64 5.84 46.43 -27.14
CA ASP A 64 6.86 46.67 -28.17
C ASP A 64 8.18 47.18 -27.57
N THR A 65 8.16 47.94 -26.48
CA THR A 65 9.36 48.27 -25.70
C THR A 65 10.02 46.99 -25.18
N ALA A 66 9.24 46.10 -24.58
CA ALA A 66 9.73 44.83 -24.08
C ALA A 66 10.32 43.94 -25.19
N LYS A 67 9.65 43.82 -26.33
CA LYS A 67 10.14 43.08 -27.51
C LYS A 67 11.39 43.73 -28.13
N SER A 68 11.53 45.05 -28.06
CA SER A 68 12.73 45.75 -28.51
C SER A 68 13.94 45.41 -27.63
N LEU A 69 13.78 45.48 -26.30
CA LEU A 69 14.81 45.09 -25.34
C LEU A 69 15.17 43.60 -25.44
N ALA A 70 14.16 42.73 -25.62
CA ALA A 70 14.36 41.29 -25.78
C ALA A 70 15.21 40.93 -27.02
N ARG A 71 14.98 41.60 -28.17
CA ARG A 71 15.81 41.43 -29.38
C ARG A 71 17.24 41.94 -29.24
N GLN A 72 17.48 42.86 -28.32
CA GLN A 72 18.80 43.39 -28.00
C GLN A 72 19.52 42.58 -26.91
N SER A 73 18.86 41.56 -26.34
CA SER A 73 19.36 40.75 -25.22
C SER A 73 19.60 39.31 -25.65
N GLU A 74 20.74 38.71 -25.27
CA GLU A 74 21.01 37.29 -25.54
C GLU A 74 20.01 36.38 -24.81
N PHE A 75 19.64 36.76 -23.58
CA PHE A 75 18.67 36.07 -22.75
C PHE A 75 17.60 37.04 -22.25
N THR A 76 16.35 36.59 -22.23
CA THR A 76 15.23 37.32 -21.62
C THR A 76 14.71 36.56 -20.41
N VAL A 77 15.15 36.98 -19.23
CA VAL A 77 14.60 36.50 -17.95
C VAL A 77 13.24 37.18 -17.70
N VAL A 78 12.18 36.38 -17.65
CA VAL A 78 10.82 36.79 -17.26
C VAL A 78 10.54 36.25 -15.87
N VAL A 79 10.32 37.13 -14.89
CA VAL A 79 9.94 36.75 -13.53
C VAL A 79 8.43 36.99 -13.34
N VAL A 80 7.67 35.91 -13.30
CA VAL A 80 6.23 35.94 -13.05
C VAL A 80 5.92 35.54 -11.63
N GLY A 81 4.85 36.12 -11.07
CA GLY A 81 4.34 35.66 -9.80
C GLY A 81 2.87 35.95 -9.56
N GLU A 82 2.42 35.54 -8.38
CA GLU A 82 1.09 35.86 -7.85
C GLU A 82 1.15 37.14 -7.02
N ARG A 83 0.04 37.89 -6.94
CA ARG A 83 -0.17 38.86 -5.86
C ARG A 83 0.01 38.19 -4.49
N THR A 84 0.29 38.94 -3.43
CA THR A 84 0.26 38.38 -2.08
C THR A 84 -1.17 38.02 -1.65
N PHE A 85 -1.31 36.93 -0.90
CA PHE A 85 -2.58 36.47 -0.32
C PHE A 85 -2.30 35.56 0.89
N ALA A 86 -3.28 35.46 1.80
CA ALA A 86 -3.35 34.44 2.83
C ALA A 86 -4.76 33.87 2.97
N GLU A 87 -4.82 32.57 3.30
CA GLU A 87 -6.05 31.83 3.61
C GLU A 87 -7.14 31.96 2.52
N VAL A 88 -8.40 32.12 2.93
CA VAL A 88 -9.62 32.14 2.08
C VAL A 88 -9.52 33.16 0.95
N VAL A 89 -8.82 34.28 1.14
CA VAL A 89 -8.64 35.31 0.11
C VAL A 89 -7.89 34.80 -1.12
N GLY A 90 -7.03 33.78 -0.96
CA GLY A 90 -6.37 33.11 -2.08
C GLY A 90 -7.30 32.21 -2.90
N ASN A 91 -8.36 31.66 -2.29
CA ASN A 91 -9.22 30.65 -2.94
C ASN A 91 -10.04 31.22 -4.12
N TYR A 92 -10.17 32.54 -4.22
CA TYR A 92 -10.88 33.22 -5.31
C TYR A 92 -10.03 33.44 -6.57
N ASP A 93 -8.71 33.19 -6.51
CA ASP A 93 -7.83 33.35 -7.66
C ASP A 93 -7.97 32.18 -8.66
N SER A 94 -7.91 32.49 -9.96
CA SER A 94 -7.89 31.46 -11.02
C SER A 94 -6.69 30.51 -10.89
N ALA A 95 -6.87 29.22 -11.21
CA ALA A 95 -5.75 28.28 -11.33
C ALA A 95 -4.77 28.67 -12.46
N THR A 96 -5.25 29.38 -13.48
CA THR A 96 -4.47 29.85 -14.65
C THR A 96 -3.85 31.23 -14.42
N PHE A 97 -2.72 31.50 -15.08
CA PHE A 97 -2.19 32.87 -15.19
C PHE A 97 -3.14 33.76 -16.02
N PRO A 98 -3.27 35.06 -15.70
CA PRO A 98 -4.08 36.01 -16.47
C PRO A 98 -3.68 36.06 -17.94
N ARG A 99 -4.67 36.17 -18.84
CA ARG A 99 -4.45 36.04 -20.29
C ARG A 99 -3.40 37.01 -20.84
N GLY A 100 -3.42 38.27 -20.41
CA GLY A 100 -2.44 39.27 -20.86
C GLY A 100 -1.01 38.98 -20.40
N LEU A 101 -0.80 38.29 -19.26
CA LEU A 101 0.50 37.80 -18.85
C LEU A 101 0.99 36.68 -19.78
N VAL A 102 0.11 35.74 -20.14
CA VAL A 102 0.43 34.64 -21.06
C VAL A 102 0.79 35.18 -22.45
N ASP A 103 -0.06 36.05 -23.01
CA ASP A 103 0.15 36.66 -24.33
C ASP A 103 1.44 37.49 -24.37
N TYR A 104 1.74 38.23 -23.31
CA TYR A 104 2.99 38.98 -23.16
C TYR A 104 4.23 38.08 -23.29
N ILE A 105 4.24 36.94 -22.59
CA ILE A 105 5.39 36.03 -22.57
C ILE A 105 5.53 35.27 -23.88
N GLN A 106 4.42 34.84 -24.48
CA GLN A 106 4.41 34.24 -25.83
C GLN A 106 4.95 35.23 -26.88
N ALA A 107 4.56 36.50 -26.80
CA ALA A 107 5.04 37.55 -27.69
C ALA A 107 6.53 37.91 -27.49
N LEU A 108 7.09 37.68 -26.30
CA LEU A 108 8.53 37.75 -26.04
C LEU A 108 9.28 36.53 -26.60
N ALA A 109 8.78 35.31 -26.39
CA ALA A 109 9.37 34.11 -26.98
C ALA A 109 9.42 34.20 -28.51
N ALA A 110 8.37 34.74 -29.14
CA ALA A 110 8.29 34.98 -30.58
C ALA A 110 9.31 36.01 -31.12
N THR A 111 10.13 36.65 -30.28
CA THR A 111 11.28 37.46 -30.73
C THR A 111 12.52 36.63 -31.10
N GLY A 112 12.59 35.36 -30.70
CA GLY A 112 13.76 34.49 -30.91
C GLY A 112 14.85 34.62 -29.83
N THR A 113 14.67 35.47 -28.82
CA THR A 113 15.53 35.53 -27.63
C THR A 113 15.46 34.23 -26.82
N LYS A 114 16.53 33.84 -26.11
CA LYS A 114 16.49 32.70 -25.19
C LYS A 114 15.69 33.09 -23.94
N LEU A 115 14.45 32.63 -23.85
CA LEU A 115 13.55 32.99 -22.75
C LEU A 115 13.78 32.09 -21.52
N ILE A 116 14.01 32.70 -20.36
CA ILE A 116 14.11 32.00 -19.07
C ILE A 116 12.91 32.42 -18.23
N LEU A 117 12.07 31.46 -17.83
CA LEU A 117 10.85 31.71 -17.06
C LEU A 117 11.11 31.41 -15.57
N VAL A 118 11.00 32.41 -14.72
CA VAL A 118 11.11 32.28 -13.25
C VAL A 118 9.72 32.39 -12.65
N LEU A 119 9.30 31.35 -11.94
CA LEU A 119 7.97 31.22 -11.33
C LEU A 119 8.07 31.43 -9.80
N THR A 120 7.56 32.56 -9.30
CA THR A 120 7.54 32.90 -7.87
C THR A 120 6.09 32.97 -7.39
N GLY A 121 5.66 32.07 -6.51
CA GLY A 121 4.26 32.00 -6.08
C GLY A 121 4.02 30.96 -5.02
N GLY A 122 2.93 31.13 -4.26
CA GLY A 122 2.53 30.21 -3.20
C GLY A 122 1.95 28.89 -3.73
N ARG A 123 1.52 28.87 -4.99
CA ARG A 123 0.89 27.71 -5.65
C ARG A 123 1.40 27.53 -7.08
N PRO A 124 1.31 26.31 -7.64
CA PRO A 124 1.60 26.11 -9.06
C PRO A 124 0.41 26.60 -9.92
N ARG A 125 0.61 27.70 -10.65
CA ARG A 125 -0.35 28.20 -11.66
C ARG A 125 -0.25 27.37 -12.94
N VAL A 126 -1.37 27.08 -13.59
CA VAL A 126 -1.39 26.36 -14.87
C VAL A 126 -0.72 27.21 -15.95
N LEU A 127 0.34 26.66 -16.57
CA LEU A 127 1.27 27.40 -17.43
C LEU A 127 0.77 27.67 -18.85
N GLN A 128 -0.30 27.02 -19.32
CA GLN A 128 -0.90 27.30 -20.64
C GLN A 128 0.12 27.31 -21.81
N GLY A 129 1.07 26.37 -21.80
CA GLY A 129 2.12 26.23 -22.82
C GLY A 129 3.33 27.17 -22.65
N LEU A 130 3.41 27.98 -21.58
CA LEU A 130 4.56 28.85 -21.33
C LEU A 130 5.87 28.08 -21.06
N ALA A 131 5.80 26.83 -20.60
CA ALA A 131 6.96 25.95 -20.47
C ALA A 131 7.52 25.53 -21.84
N ASP A 132 6.66 25.27 -22.82
CA ASP A 132 7.04 24.78 -24.16
C ASP A 132 7.80 25.84 -24.99
N VAL A 133 7.64 27.13 -24.65
CA VAL A 133 8.31 28.27 -25.31
C VAL A 133 9.51 28.82 -24.51
N ALA A 134 9.78 28.30 -23.32
CA ALA A 134 10.90 28.71 -22.48
C ALA A 134 12.12 27.82 -22.73
N SER A 135 13.31 28.42 -22.84
CA SER A 135 14.59 27.69 -22.89
C SER A 135 14.96 27.08 -21.54
N ALA A 136 14.45 27.64 -20.44
CA ALA A 136 14.56 27.09 -19.09
C ALA A 136 13.40 27.60 -18.20
N VAL A 137 12.99 26.77 -17.23
CA VAL A 137 12.02 27.17 -16.20
C VAL A 137 12.62 26.94 -14.82
N LEU A 138 12.53 27.95 -13.95
CA LEU A 138 12.90 27.89 -12.53
C LEU A 138 11.66 28.14 -11.68
N TRP A 139 11.17 27.11 -10.97
CA TRP A 139 10.17 27.30 -9.93
C TRP A 139 10.86 27.57 -8.59
N ALA A 140 10.65 28.78 -8.06
CA ALA A 140 11.27 29.25 -6.82
C ALA A 140 10.31 29.20 -5.61
N GLY A 141 9.02 28.99 -5.83
CA GLY A 141 8.01 29.06 -4.77
C GLY A 141 7.92 30.47 -4.18
N LEU A 142 7.89 30.56 -2.84
CA LEU A 142 8.01 31.81 -2.09
C LEU A 142 9.35 31.83 -1.32
N PRO A 143 10.48 32.23 -1.95
CA PRO A 143 11.80 32.20 -1.34
C PRO A 143 12.09 33.43 -0.44
N CYS A 144 11.17 34.40 -0.41
CA CYS A 144 11.20 35.62 0.39
C CYS A 144 12.51 36.43 0.27
N GLU A 145 12.97 37.03 1.37
CA GLU A 145 13.92 38.15 1.40
C GLU A 145 15.31 37.82 0.81
N MET A 146 15.82 36.61 1.05
CA MET A 146 17.08 36.13 0.45
C MET A 146 16.88 35.51 -0.95
N GLY A 147 15.63 35.39 -1.40
CA GLY A 147 15.25 34.70 -2.62
C GLY A 147 15.77 35.37 -3.90
N GLY A 148 15.86 36.71 -3.94
CA GLY A 148 16.40 37.42 -5.10
C GLY A 148 17.86 37.06 -5.37
N GLN A 149 18.69 37.00 -4.31
CA GLN A 149 20.08 36.56 -4.41
C GLN A 149 20.17 35.07 -4.78
N ALA A 150 19.39 34.19 -4.13
CA ALA A 150 19.41 32.76 -4.44
C ALA A 150 19.00 32.43 -5.89
N ILE A 151 18.02 33.15 -6.44
CA ILE A 151 17.60 33.03 -7.85
C ILE A 151 18.72 33.50 -8.78
N ALA A 152 19.36 34.63 -8.49
CA ALA A 152 20.49 35.13 -9.27
C ALA A 152 21.69 34.16 -9.23
N ASP A 153 22.05 33.67 -8.05
CA ASP A 153 23.17 32.74 -7.87
C ASP A 153 22.95 31.43 -8.62
N VAL A 154 21.71 30.91 -8.65
CA VAL A 154 21.36 29.76 -9.49
C VAL A 154 21.49 30.12 -10.97
N LEU A 155 20.77 31.14 -11.46
CA LEU A 155 20.72 31.45 -12.89
C LEU A 155 22.07 31.89 -13.49
N LEU A 156 22.99 32.42 -12.67
CA LEU A 156 24.35 32.79 -13.06
C LEU A 156 25.37 31.65 -12.84
N GLY A 157 24.94 30.47 -12.38
CA GLY A 157 25.80 29.29 -12.18
C GLY A 157 26.71 29.34 -10.96
N VAL A 158 26.55 30.32 -10.07
CA VAL A 158 27.27 30.42 -8.78
C VAL A 158 26.87 29.27 -7.85
N VAL A 159 25.60 28.88 -7.88
CA VAL A 159 25.05 27.76 -7.11
C VAL A 159 24.38 26.75 -8.06
N ASN A 160 24.77 25.47 -7.92
CA ASN A 160 24.10 24.38 -8.64
C ASN A 160 22.74 24.07 -7.98
N PRO A 161 21.59 24.13 -8.69
CA PRO A 161 20.29 23.84 -8.13
C PRO A 161 20.18 22.36 -7.69
N SER A 162 19.53 22.16 -6.55
CA SER A 162 19.34 20.84 -5.91
C SER A 162 17.97 20.67 -5.26
N GLY A 163 17.01 21.51 -5.67
CA GLY A 163 15.60 21.40 -5.29
C GLY A 163 14.90 20.31 -6.11
N LYS A 164 13.95 19.63 -5.49
CA LYS A 164 13.01 18.71 -6.15
C LYS A 164 11.59 19.11 -5.75
N LEU A 165 10.62 18.98 -6.66
CA LEU A 165 9.24 19.40 -6.40
C LEU A 165 8.60 18.60 -5.25
N PRO A 166 8.07 19.26 -4.20
CA PRO A 166 7.32 18.60 -3.13
C PRO A 166 5.85 18.31 -3.51
N LEU A 167 5.46 18.60 -4.76
CA LEU A 167 4.12 18.46 -5.31
C LEU A 167 4.18 18.01 -6.77
N THR A 168 3.07 17.54 -7.32
CA THR A 168 2.92 17.41 -8.78
C THR A 168 2.45 18.75 -9.33
N TYR A 169 3.16 19.30 -10.32
CA TYR A 169 2.79 20.55 -10.98
C TYR A 169 1.70 20.24 -12.03
N PRO A 170 0.47 20.78 -11.89
CA PRO A 170 -0.64 20.47 -12.78
C PRO A 170 -0.43 21.04 -14.19
N LYS A 171 -0.92 20.33 -15.20
CA LYS A 171 -0.84 20.75 -16.61
C LYS A 171 -2.12 21.42 -17.11
N THR A 172 -3.27 21.09 -16.52
CA THR A 172 -4.59 21.64 -16.86
C THR A 172 -5.30 22.16 -15.62
N GLU A 173 -6.31 23.00 -15.84
CA GLU A 173 -7.22 23.52 -14.81
C GLU A 173 -8.36 22.55 -14.45
N ASP A 174 -8.35 21.32 -14.98
CA ASP A 174 -9.32 20.30 -14.61
C ASP A 174 -9.21 19.98 -13.13
N PHE A 175 -10.36 19.94 -12.43
CA PHE A 175 -10.42 19.64 -11.00
C PHE A 175 -9.63 18.37 -10.63
N ASP A 176 -9.78 17.30 -11.41
CA ASP A 176 -9.03 16.05 -11.20
C ASP A 176 -7.50 16.27 -11.30
N ASN A 177 -7.02 17.09 -12.24
CA ASN A 177 -5.60 17.39 -12.38
C ASN A 177 -5.09 18.23 -11.21
N LEU A 178 -5.86 19.22 -10.76
CA LEU A 178 -5.52 20.10 -9.64
C LEU A 178 -5.55 19.37 -8.28
N ALA A 179 -6.44 18.39 -8.12
CA ALA A 179 -6.69 17.70 -6.85
C ALA A 179 -5.96 16.35 -6.69
N THR A 180 -5.46 15.72 -7.77
CA THR A 180 -4.83 14.39 -7.70
C THR A 180 -3.41 14.45 -7.12
N PRO A 181 -3.13 13.83 -5.96
CA PRO A 181 -1.79 13.78 -5.38
C PRO A 181 -0.89 12.79 -6.14
N TYR A 182 0.43 12.91 -5.99
CA TYR A 182 1.38 11.99 -6.62
C TYR A 182 1.22 10.52 -6.15
N TYR A 183 0.65 10.32 -4.96
CA TYR A 183 0.39 9.03 -4.33
C TYR A 183 -1.06 8.56 -4.53
N HIS A 184 -1.72 9.02 -5.60
CA HIS A 184 -3.06 8.59 -6.00
C HIS A 184 -3.22 7.06 -5.94
N ARG A 185 -4.45 6.57 -5.70
CA ARG A 185 -4.71 5.14 -5.58
C ARG A 185 -4.46 4.43 -6.90
N HIS A 186 -4.20 3.13 -6.86
CA HIS A 186 -3.95 2.30 -8.06
C HIS A 186 -5.06 2.34 -9.11
N ARG A 187 -6.29 2.71 -8.73
CA ARG A 187 -7.45 2.84 -9.64
C ARG A 187 -7.85 4.29 -9.93
N ASP A 188 -7.14 5.26 -9.34
CA ASP A 188 -7.41 6.68 -9.59
C ASP A 188 -6.86 7.06 -10.97
N ILE A 189 -7.79 7.40 -11.85
CA ILE A 189 -7.58 8.00 -13.18
C ILE A 189 -8.25 9.36 -13.17
N CYS A 190 -7.79 10.30 -13.99
CA CYS A 190 -8.53 11.54 -14.21
C CYS A 190 -9.92 11.18 -14.76
N LEU A 191 -10.99 11.52 -14.05
CA LEU A 191 -12.35 11.03 -14.32
C LEU A 191 -12.83 11.44 -15.71
N LYS A 192 -12.47 12.67 -16.13
CA LYS A 192 -12.76 13.18 -17.48
C LYS A 192 -12.04 12.41 -18.60
N SER A 193 -10.74 12.19 -18.48
CA SER A 193 -9.93 11.56 -19.54
C SER A 193 -9.94 10.03 -19.51
N ARG A 194 -10.34 9.44 -18.37
CA ARG A 194 -10.19 8.01 -18.03
C ARG A 194 -8.75 7.50 -18.21
N ALA A 195 -7.78 8.40 -18.10
CA ALA A 195 -6.35 8.14 -18.27
C ALA A 195 -5.57 8.68 -17.07
N ARG A 196 -4.25 8.46 -17.06
CA ARG A 196 -3.36 9.09 -16.08
C ARG A 196 -3.49 10.61 -16.17
N CYS A 197 -3.65 11.28 -15.03
CA CYS A 197 -3.70 12.74 -15.02
C CYS A 197 -2.40 13.33 -15.59
N PRO A 198 -2.47 14.35 -16.47
CA PRO A 198 -1.28 14.97 -17.02
C PRO A 198 -0.57 15.78 -15.92
N ALA A 199 0.76 15.87 -16.01
CA ALA A 199 1.57 16.72 -15.15
C ALA A 199 2.47 17.56 -16.04
N GLU A 200 2.72 18.80 -15.64
CA GLU A 200 3.79 19.61 -16.24
C GLU A 200 5.13 19.06 -15.75
N TRP A 201 5.23 18.86 -14.43
CA TRP A 201 6.32 18.15 -13.78
C TRP A 201 5.78 17.30 -12.62
N ASN A 202 6.27 16.07 -12.50
CA ASN A 202 5.86 15.16 -11.42
C ASN A 202 6.51 15.52 -10.08
N PHE A 203 5.90 15.11 -8.97
CA PHE A 203 6.55 15.09 -7.65
C PHE A 203 7.96 14.50 -7.72
N GLY A 204 8.91 15.14 -7.04
CA GLY A 204 10.32 14.77 -7.04
C GLY A 204 11.09 15.13 -8.32
N HIS A 205 10.47 15.76 -9.33
CA HIS A 205 11.20 16.31 -10.47
C HIS A 205 12.05 17.52 -10.05
N GLY A 206 13.23 17.67 -10.64
CA GLY A 206 14.13 18.80 -10.43
C GLY A 206 15.52 18.50 -10.98
N LEU A 207 16.02 19.43 -11.79
CA LEU A 207 17.31 19.31 -12.50
C LEU A 207 18.47 19.88 -11.69
N SER A 208 19.67 19.61 -12.16
CA SER A 208 20.95 20.10 -11.64
C SER A 208 21.83 20.50 -12.84
N TYR A 209 22.86 21.32 -12.62
CA TYR A 209 23.90 21.58 -13.62
C TYR A 209 24.91 20.43 -13.77
N THR A 210 24.68 19.31 -13.10
CA THR A 210 25.42 18.06 -13.28
C THR A 210 24.50 16.84 -13.42
N GLU A 211 25.03 15.74 -13.94
CA GLU A 211 24.31 14.49 -14.11
C GLU A 211 24.62 13.50 -12.96
N PHE A 212 23.56 12.93 -12.36
CA PHE A 212 23.69 11.88 -11.34
C PHE A 212 23.24 10.53 -11.88
N VAL A 213 24.17 9.56 -11.89
CA VAL A 213 23.88 8.18 -12.29
C VAL A 213 23.77 7.28 -11.08
N TYR A 214 22.65 6.55 -11.03
CA TYR A 214 22.31 5.56 -10.02
C TYR A 214 22.70 4.17 -10.53
N SER A 215 23.33 3.35 -9.68
CA SER A 215 23.81 2.01 -10.06
C SER A 215 23.80 1.05 -8.88
N ASN A 216 23.97 -0.25 -9.15
CA ASN A 216 24.15 -1.30 -8.14
C ASN A 216 23.07 -1.30 -7.04
N MET A 217 21.79 -1.11 -7.41
CA MET A 217 20.71 -1.21 -6.42
C MET A 217 20.63 -2.63 -5.87
N LEU A 218 20.65 -2.76 -4.55
CA LEU A 218 20.55 -4.02 -3.82
C LEU A 218 19.42 -3.92 -2.79
N LEU A 219 18.75 -5.04 -2.55
CA LEU A 219 17.80 -5.23 -1.47
C LEU A 219 18.25 -6.44 -0.66
N ARG A 220 18.29 -6.31 0.67
CA ARG A 220 18.69 -7.36 1.61
C ARG A 220 17.66 -7.46 2.73
N ALA A 221 17.23 -8.68 3.06
CA ALA A 221 16.52 -8.90 4.32
C ALA A 221 17.51 -8.75 5.48
N LEU A 222 17.16 -7.94 6.49
CA LEU A 222 17.90 -7.83 7.74
C LEU A 222 17.29 -8.72 8.82
N SER A 223 15.98 -8.96 8.74
CA SER A 223 15.21 -9.88 9.58
C SER A 223 14.00 -10.41 8.81
N SER A 224 13.07 -11.09 9.49
CA SER A 224 11.75 -11.45 8.93
C SER A 224 10.86 -10.24 8.60
N THR A 225 11.17 -9.05 9.12
CA THR A 225 10.32 -7.85 9.08
C THR A 225 11.05 -6.56 8.66
N GLY A 226 12.38 -6.57 8.63
CA GLY A 226 13.21 -5.42 8.26
C GLY A 226 14.04 -5.68 7.01
N ILE A 227 14.16 -4.67 6.16
CA ILE A 227 14.95 -4.71 4.92
C ILE A 227 15.92 -3.53 4.81
N SER A 228 17.07 -3.78 4.20
CA SER A 228 18.00 -2.75 3.71
C SER A 228 17.86 -2.62 2.20
N ILE A 229 17.84 -1.38 1.72
CA ILE A 229 17.89 -1.04 0.30
C ILE A 229 19.03 -0.06 0.10
N SER A 230 19.98 -0.40 -0.78
CA SER A 230 21.12 0.46 -1.07
C SER A 230 21.41 0.59 -2.55
N ALA A 231 22.15 1.64 -2.93
CA ALA A 231 22.65 1.87 -4.28
C ALA A 231 23.90 2.76 -4.27
N THR A 232 24.62 2.78 -5.39
CA THR A 232 25.74 3.71 -5.63
C THR A 232 25.27 4.88 -6.48
N ILE A 233 25.44 6.10 -5.97
CA ILE A 233 25.13 7.36 -6.65
C ILE A 233 26.44 7.99 -7.09
N SER A 234 26.57 8.34 -8.37
CA SER A 234 27.78 8.95 -8.94
C SER A 234 27.47 10.25 -9.68
N ASN A 235 28.27 11.29 -9.43
CA ASN A 235 28.24 12.51 -10.22
C ASN A 235 29.10 12.31 -11.47
N ARG A 236 28.50 12.39 -12.66
CA ARG A 236 29.16 12.18 -13.96
C ARG A 236 29.36 13.45 -14.78
N GLY A 237 28.78 14.58 -14.37
CA GLY A 237 29.03 15.86 -15.02
C GLY A 237 30.30 16.55 -14.49
N SER A 238 30.48 17.80 -14.91
CA SER A 238 31.71 18.58 -14.72
C SER A 238 31.72 19.49 -13.49
N VAL A 239 30.61 19.61 -12.77
CA VAL A 239 30.48 20.50 -11.60
C VAL A 239 30.04 19.74 -10.35
N VAL A 240 30.39 20.27 -9.17
CA VAL A 240 29.85 19.80 -7.89
C VAL A 240 28.33 19.97 -7.86
N GLY A 241 27.62 19.04 -7.23
CA GLY A 241 26.17 19.16 -7.04
C GLY A 241 25.67 18.30 -5.89
N THR A 242 24.44 18.58 -5.47
CA THR A 242 23.72 17.76 -4.47
C THR A 242 22.51 17.08 -5.09
N GLU A 243 22.44 15.75 -4.96
CA GLU A 243 21.28 14.97 -5.37
C GLU A 243 20.39 14.60 -4.17
N VAL A 244 19.07 14.60 -4.39
CA VAL A 244 18.07 14.16 -3.41
C VAL A 244 17.65 12.74 -3.74
N VAL A 245 18.33 11.78 -3.13
CA VAL A 245 18.10 10.34 -3.33
C VAL A 245 16.80 9.97 -2.62
N MET A 246 15.74 9.75 -3.39
CA MET A 246 14.41 9.37 -2.89
C MET A 246 14.16 7.87 -3.07
N LEU A 247 13.71 7.21 -2.00
CA LEU A 247 13.27 5.82 -1.98
C LEU A 247 11.74 5.75 -1.96
N PHE A 248 11.17 5.26 -3.05
CA PHE A 248 9.74 5.02 -3.21
C PHE A 248 9.38 3.55 -3.01
N MET A 249 8.11 3.30 -2.69
CA MET A 249 7.48 2.00 -2.55
C MET A 249 6.16 1.97 -3.30
N ILE A 250 5.85 0.82 -3.91
CA ILE A 250 4.53 0.42 -4.37
C ILE A 250 4.09 -0.76 -3.48
N PRO A 251 2.98 -0.64 -2.73
CA PRO A 251 2.42 -1.75 -1.96
C PRO A 251 1.83 -2.84 -2.89
N PRO A 252 1.53 -4.04 -2.37
CA PRO A 252 0.73 -5.03 -3.10
C PRO A 252 -0.65 -4.46 -3.45
N PRO A 253 -1.19 -4.68 -4.66
CA PRO A 253 -2.49 -4.14 -5.09
C PRO A 253 -3.68 -4.95 -4.51
N VAL A 254 -3.60 -5.38 -3.25
CA VAL A 254 -4.62 -6.19 -2.57
C VAL A 254 -5.78 -5.34 -2.03
N ARG A 255 -5.51 -4.08 -1.64
CA ARG A 255 -6.55 -3.12 -1.24
C ARG A 255 -6.93 -2.23 -2.42
N ALA A 256 -8.23 -2.02 -2.64
CA ALA A 256 -8.72 -1.08 -3.65
C ALA A 256 -8.30 0.39 -3.37
N SER A 257 -7.99 0.71 -2.11
CA SER A 257 -7.50 2.01 -1.64
C SER A 257 -5.97 2.15 -1.64
N ALA A 258 -5.21 1.13 -2.04
CA ALA A 258 -3.75 1.18 -2.03
C ALA A 258 -3.19 2.24 -2.98
N GLU A 259 -2.22 3.00 -2.49
CA GLU A 259 -1.53 4.09 -3.16
C GLU A 259 -0.57 3.57 -4.23
N ALA A 260 -0.61 4.15 -5.44
CA ALA A 260 0.21 3.71 -6.57
C ALA A 260 1.72 3.99 -6.39
N LYS A 261 2.07 4.89 -5.46
CA LYS A 261 3.43 5.39 -5.24
C LYS A 261 3.54 6.09 -3.88
N LEU A 262 4.41 5.61 -3.00
CA LEU A 262 4.66 6.23 -1.69
C LEU A 262 6.14 6.56 -1.54
N LEU A 263 6.49 7.82 -1.26
CA LEU A 263 7.83 8.16 -0.77
C LEU A 263 7.98 7.60 0.66
N LYS A 264 9.03 6.82 0.92
CA LYS A 264 9.28 6.24 2.25
C LYS A 264 10.43 6.94 2.98
N LYS A 265 11.57 7.12 2.33
CA LYS A 265 12.73 7.83 2.88
C LYS A 265 13.44 8.60 1.77
N PHE A 266 14.20 9.62 2.14
CA PHE A 266 15.10 10.32 1.23
C PHE A 266 16.35 10.78 1.97
N THR A 267 17.43 11.07 1.23
CA THR A 267 18.63 11.70 1.76
C THR A 267 19.27 12.62 0.74
N ARG A 268 20.10 13.57 1.19
CA ARG A 268 20.86 14.48 0.33
C ARG A 268 22.31 14.04 0.27
N VAL A 269 22.87 13.95 -0.93
CA VAL A 269 24.29 13.63 -1.15
C VAL A 269 24.92 14.68 -2.04
N GLU A 270 25.86 15.44 -1.48
CA GLU A 270 26.77 16.27 -2.27
C GLU A 270 27.89 15.38 -2.83
N LEU A 271 28.23 15.60 -4.11
CA LEU A 271 29.26 14.84 -4.82
C LEU A 271 30.07 15.77 -5.73
N GLN A 272 31.39 15.67 -5.63
CA GLN A 272 32.34 16.27 -6.57
C GLN A 272 32.26 15.56 -7.95
N PRO A 273 32.72 16.19 -9.05
CA PRO A 273 32.81 15.55 -10.36
C PRO A 273 33.55 14.21 -10.30
N GLY A 274 32.96 13.15 -10.86
CA GLY A 274 33.51 11.79 -10.84
C GLY A 274 33.38 11.05 -9.50
N GLN A 275 32.94 11.71 -8.43
CA GLN A 275 32.77 11.06 -7.13
C GLN A 275 31.54 10.15 -7.12
N ALA A 276 31.68 8.99 -6.45
CA ALA A 276 30.59 8.09 -6.13
C ALA A 276 30.43 7.90 -4.62
N LYS A 277 29.19 7.71 -4.16
CA LYS A 277 28.85 7.42 -2.77
C LYS A 277 27.82 6.30 -2.70
N HIS A 278 28.05 5.35 -1.79
CA HIS A 278 27.05 4.34 -1.42
C HIS A 278 26.01 4.98 -0.49
N VAL A 279 24.74 4.73 -0.78
CA VAL A 279 23.59 5.21 -0.01
C VAL A 279 22.75 4.01 0.39
N GLU A 280 22.38 3.93 1.67
CA GLU A 280 21.60 2.84 2.24
C GLU A 280 20.43 3.38 3.05
N PHE A 281 19.28 2.69 2.93
CA PHE A 281 18.06 2.95 3.67
C PHE A 281 17.60 1.66 4.34
N THR A 282 17.42 1.70 5.65
CA THR A 282 16.78 0.61 6.41
C THR A 282 15.30 0.92 6.57
N LEU A 283 14.43 -0.04 6.24
CA LEU A 283 12.98 0.01 6.40
C LEU A 283 12.51 -1.04 7.41
N THR A 284 11.58 -0.67 8.29
CA THR A 284 10.85 -1.59 9.18
C THR A 284 9.42 -1.85 8.69
N THR A 285 8.68 -2.72 9.37
CA THR A 285 7.21 -2.88 9.19
C THR A 285 6.46 -1.57 9.33
N ASP A 286 6.88 -0.67 10.22
CA ASP A 286 6.23 0.63 10.41
C ASP A 286 6.47 1.59 9.24
N ASP A 287 7.61 1.44 8.56
CA ASP A 287 7.89 2.21 7.34
C ASP A 287 7.03 1.71 6.17
N VAL A 288 6.83 0.40 6.02
CA VAL A 288 6.11 -0.18 4.85
C VAL A 288 4.60 -0.33 5.06
N GLY A 289 4.14 -0.36 6.31
CA GLY A 289 2.73 -0.51 6.67
C GLY A 289 1.85 0.68 6.36
N TYR A 290 0.53 0.45 6.50
CA TYR A 290 -0.55 1.43 6.36
C TYR A 290 -1.37 1.47 7.66
N TYR A 291 -2.03 2.60 7.94
CA TYR A 291 -2.95 2.68 9.07
C TYR A 291 -4.21 1.88 8.77
N SER A 292 -4.47 0.84 9.55
CA SER A 292 -5.53 -0.15 9.32
C SER A 292 -6.76 0.04 10.20
N ASN A 293 -6.62 0.81 11.27
CA ASN A 293 -7.66 1.13 12.24
C ASN A 293 -8.49 2.37 11.82
N GLU A 294 -9.68 2.50 12.38
CA GLU A 294 -10.57 3.65 12.10
C GLU A 294 -10.03 4.97 12.69
N ILE A 295 -10.46 6.09 12.09
CA ILE A 295 -10.11 7.44 12.56
C ILE A 295 -10.60 7.61 14.00
N GLY A 296 -9.68 7.94 14.91
CA GLY A 296 -9.96 8.10 16.35
C GLY A 296 -9.61 6.87 17.20
N HIS A 297 -9.36 5.70 16.58
CA HIS A 297 -9.04 4.45 17.28
C HIS A 297 -7.54 4.19 17.39
N GLY A 298 -6.72 5.24 17.56
CA GLY A 298 -5.26 5.17 17.63
C GLY A 298 -4.55 5.32 16.28
N LEU A 299 -3.33 4.77 16.16
CA LEU A 299 -2.49 4.81 14.96
C LEU A 299 -1.86 3.42 14.69
N GLU A 300 -2.69 2.38 14.67
CA GLU A 300 -2.23 1.01 14.42
C GLU A 300 -1.84 0.82 12.94
N LYS A 301 -0.66 0.25 12.71
CA LYS A 301 -0.17 -0.07 11.36
C LYS A 301 -0.23 -1.57 11.10
N SER A 302 -0.78 -1.93 9.95
CA SER A 302 -0.70 -3.29 9.40
C SER A 302 0.10 -3.31 8.10
N THR A 303 0.56 -4.49 7.71
CA THR A 303 1.23 -4.74 6.42
C THR A 303 0.42 -5.76 5.63
N ASP A 304 0.24 -5.49 4.34
CA ASP A 304 -0.42 -6.40 3.41
C ASP A 304 0.50 -7.61 3.10
N ASP A 305 -0.02 -8.83 3.11
CA ASP A 305 0.71 -9.99 2.57
C ASP A 305 0.86 -9.81 1.04
N GLY A 306 2.09 -9.81 0.51
CA GLY A 306 2.30 -9.68 -0.93
C GLY A 306 3.69 -9.24 -1.35
N ILE A 307 3.81 -8.84 -2.63
CA ILE A 307 5.04 -8.32 -3.21
C ILE A 307 5.01 -6.78 -3.17
N TYR A 308 5.88 -6.21 -2.35
CA TYR A 308 6.20 -4.79 -2.35
C TYR A 308 7.27 -4.51 -3.40
N THR A 309 7.17 -3.41 -4.14
CA THR A 309 8.20 -3.00 -5.10
C THR A 309 8.77 -1.66 -4.69
N PHE A 310 10.09 -1.62 -4.51
CA PHE A 310 10.85 -0.44 -4.12
C PHE A 310 11.68 0.08 -5.28
N TYR A 311 11.84 1.39 -5.37
CA TYR A 311 12.66 2.00 -6.40
C TYR A 311 13.25 3.34 -5.97
N LEU A 312 14.35 3.71 -6.63
CA LEU A 312 15.04 4.97 -6.39
C LEU A 312 14.75 5.98 -7.51
N ASN A 313 14.74 7.27 -7.16
CA ASN A 313 14.40 8.41 -8.03
C ASN A 313 12.91 8.45 -8.43
N ALA A 314 12.34 9.65 -8.45
CA ALA A 314 10.92 9.87 -8.70
C ALA A 314 10.51 9.65 -10.16
N SER A 315 11.43 9.76 -11.12
CA SER A 315 11.19 9.50 -12.54
C SER A 315 11.30 8.02 -12.95
N THR A 316 11.74 7.13 -12.04
CA THR A 316 11.92 5.71 -12.35
C THR A 316 10.58 5.02 -12.60
N ASP A 317 10.49 4.31 -13.72
CA ASP A 317 9.38 3.43 -14.08
C ASP A 317 9.87 1.97 -14.09
N CYS A 318 9.36 1.16 -13.16
CA CYS A 318 9.73 -0.25 -13.02
C CYS A 318 9.19 -1.16 -14.14
N ALA A 319 8.24 -0.68 -14.95
CA ALA A 319 7.82 -1.38 -16.18
C ALA A 319 8.88 -1.26 -17.30
N VAL A 320 9.71 -0.21 -17.27
CA VAL A 320 10.72 0.09 -18.30
C VAL A 320 12.14 -0.24 -17.83
N SER A 321 12.48 0.05 -16.56
CA SER A 321 13.82 -0.12 -16.01
C SER A 321 13.82 -0.95 -14.73
N GLN A 322 14.36 -2.17 -14.81
CA GLN A 322 14.51 -3.07 -13.67
C GLN A 322 15.81 -2.82 -12.86
N THR A 323 16.72 -1.97 -13.33
CA THR A 323 18.02 -1.77 -12.66
C THR A 323 17.88 -1.02 -11.34
N LEU A 324 16.93 -0.09 -11.26
CA LEU A 324 16.60 0.75 -10.10
C LEU A 324 15.31 0.34 -9.38
N CYS A 325 14.84 -0.90 -9.60
CA CYS A 325 13.66 -1.46 -8.94
C CYS A 325 13.98 -2.81 -8.29
N ARG A 326 13.57 -3.00 -7.03
CA ARG A 326 13.73 -4.26 -6.30
C ARG A 326 12.42 -4.61 -5.62
N SER A 327 12.00 -5.86 -5.76
CA SER A 327 10.79 -6.35 -5.11
C SER A 327 11.14 -7.22 -3.90
N PHE A 328 10.33 -7.13 -2.85
CA PHE A 328 10.43 -7.94 -1.64
C PHE A 328 9.05 -8.49 -1.31
N ARG A 329 8.98 -9.81 -1.04
CA ARG A 329 7.74 -10.42 -0.55
C ARG A 329 7.73 -10.32 0.97
N LEU A 330 6.78 -9.53 1.49
CA LEU A 330 6.46 -9.50 2.91
C LEU A 330 5.21 -10.35 3.15
N GLY A 331 5.23 -11.11 4.23
CA GLY A 331 4.09 -11.90 4.69
C GLY A 331 4.53 -13.09 5.53
N LYS A 332 3.56 -13.84 6.08
CA LYS A 332 3.87 -15.01 6.90
C LYS A 332 4.59 -16.08 6.08
N LEU A 333 5.90 -16.21 6.31
CA LEU A 333 6.74 -17.25 5.71
C LEU A 333 6.22 -18.62 6.12
N VAL A 334 5.77 -19.40 5.13
CA VAL A 334 5.75 -20.85 5.27
C VAL A 334 6.28 -21.45 3.97
N ASN A 335 7.46 -22.07 4.03
CA ASN A 335 8.03 -22.83 2.92
C ASN A 335 7.17 -24.07 2.71
N ARG A 336 6.28 -23.99 1.72
CA ARG A 336 5.24 -25.00 1.48
C ARG A 336 5.29 -25.43 0.03
N ARG A 337 5.75 -26.65 -0.22
CA ARG A 337 5.82 -27.26 -1.57
C ARG A 337 4.69 -28.28 -1.74
N VAL A 338 3.97 -28.21 -2.84
CA VAL A 338 2.85 -29.10 -3.18
C VAL A 338 3.36 -30.45 -3.70
N LEU A 339 2.80 -31.55 -3.21
CA LEU A 339 3.16 -32.93 -3.60
C LEU A 339 2.25 -33.44 -4.74
N LEU A 340 2.83 -33.74 -5.92
CA LEU A 340 2.13 -34.35 -7.07
C LEU A 340 2.69 -35.74 -7.44
N ASN A 341 1.86 -36.59 -8.04
CA ASN A 341 2.32 -37.79 -8.75
C ASN A 341 2.89 -37.39 -10.13
N PRO A 342 4.19 -37.65 -10.42
CA PRO A 342 4.81 -37.21 -11.68
C PRO A 342 4.26 -37.92 -12.94
N THR A 343 3.67 -39.11 -12.81
CA THR A 343 3.15 -39.88 -13.96
C THR A 343 1.71 -39.51 -14.34
N SER A 344 0.96 -38.87 -13.44
CA SER A 344 -0.47 -38.55 -13.67
C SER A 344 -0.87 -37.10 -13.39
N ASN A 345 0.04 -36.26 -12.88
CA ASN A 345 -0.23 -34.90 -12.39
C ASN A 345 -1.39 -34.80 -11.37
N LYS A 346 -1.75 -35.92 -10.71
CA LYS A 346 -2.75 -35.94 -9.64
C LYS A 346 -2.11 -35.70 -8.29
N CYS A 347 -2.83 -35.00 -7.43
CA CYS A 347 -2.50 -34.81 -6.03
C CYS A 347 -2.84 -36.05 -5.19
N LEU A 348 -2.25 -36.15 -4.00
CA LEU A 348 -2.43 -37.29 -3.10
C LEU A 348 -3.89 -37.43 -2.63
N ALA A 349 -4.51 -38.57 -2.92
CA ALA A 349 -5.82 -38.93 -2.39
C ALA A 349 -5.68 -39.90 -1.21
N VAL A 350 -5.98 -39.43 0.01
CA VAL A 350 -6.12 -40.27 1.20
C VAL A 350 -7.52 -40.08 1.75
N THR A 351 -8.30 -41.16 1.86
CA THR A 351 -9.64 -41.12 2.44
C THR A 351 -9.56 -41.38 3.94
N ASN A 352 -10.30 -40.60 4.73
CA ASN A 352 -10.51 -40.96 6.13
C ASN A 352 -11.40 -42.21 6.17
N LYS A 353 -10.95 -43.27 6.86
CA LYS A 353 -11.62 -44.58 6.85
C LYS A 353 -13.01 -44.57 7.51
N SER A 354 -13.38 -43.50 8.22
CA SER A 354 -14.72 -43.27 8.75
C SER A 354 -15.66 -42.49 7.80
N ALA A 355 -15.21 -42.05 6.63
CA ALA A 355 -15.96 -41.19 5.71
C ALA A 355 -16.27 -41.86 4.36
N LEU A 356 -16.97 -43.00 4.38
CA LEU A 356 -17.64 -43.57 3.21
C LEU A 356 -19.15 -43.25 3.24
N SER A 357 -19.49 -41.99 2.98
CA SER A 357 -20.88 -41.60 2.66
C SER A 357 -20.93 -40.43 1.69
N SER A 358 -21.12 -40.77 0.41
CA SER A 358 -21.86 -39.98 -0.59
C SER A 358 -21.75 -38.43 -0.52
N ASN A 359 -20.62 -37.89 -0.96
CA ASN A 359 -20.58 -36.94 -2.08
C ASN A 359 -19.10 -36.65 -2.42
N GLY A 360 -18.72 -36.94 -3.67
CA GLY A 360 -17.31 -36.98 -4.05
C GLY A 360 -16.74 -35.63 -4.48
N GLU A 361 -15.92 -35.03 -3.62
CA GLU A 361 -14.81 -34.17 -4.04
C GLU A 361 -13.51 -34.70 -3.42
N LEU A 362 -12.54 -35.05 -4.27
CA LEU A 362 -11.27 -35.63 -3.85
C LEU A 362 -10.33 -34.53 -3.36
N ALA A 363 -9.69 -34.74 -2.20
CA ALA A 363 -8.67 -33.84 -1.65
C ALA A 363 -7.50 -33.72 -2.64
N GLN A 364 -7.21 -32.51 -3.12
CA GLN A 364 -6.29 -32.29 -4.24
C GLN A 364 -5.21 -31.21 -4.01
N ALA A 365 -4.72 -31.03 -2.78
CA ALA A 365 -3.40 -30.42 -2.56
C ALA A 365 -2.84 -30.78 -1.18
N TRP A 366 -1.52 -30.99 -1.14
CA TRP A 366 -0.76 -31.44 0.02
C TRP A 366 0.56 -30.74 0.07
N ILE A 367 0.96 -30.27 1.25
CA ILE A 367 2.10 -29.39 1.47
C ILE A 367 3.13 -30.10 2.33
N LEU A 368 4.40 -30.12 1.89
CA LEU A 368 5.53 -30.46 2.72
C LEU A 368 6.00 -29.24 3.53
N ASP A 369 6.06 -29.39 4.85
CA ASP A 369 6.68 -28.46 5.81
C ASP A 369 8.03 -29.04 6.26
N GLU A 370 9.09 -28.62 5.56
CA GLU A 370 10.48 -29.07 5.79
C GLU A 370 11.06 -28.58 7.14
N ALA A 371 10.38 -27.68 7.86
CA ALA A 371 10.84 -27.18 9.17
C ALA A 371 10.26 -27.98 10.35
N GLN A 372 9.20 -28.76 10.12
CA GLN A 372 8.56 -29.61 11.12
C GLN A 372 8.52 -31.09 10.73
N ASP A 373 9.05 -31.45 9.56
CA ASP A 373 8.96 -32.79 8.94
C ASP A 373 7.51 -33.29 8.81
N LEU A 374 6.60 -32.41 8.39
CA LEU A 374 5.16 -32.72 8.30
C LEU A 374 4.66 -32.61 6.86
N VAL A 375 3.70 -33.47 6.51
CA VAL A 375 2.95 -33.39 5.24
C VAL A 375 1.50 -33.08 5.54
N GLN A 376 1.08 -31.85 5.23
CA GLN A 376 -0.21 -31.27 5.62
C GLN A 376 -1.16 -31.14 4.42
N SER A 377 -2.41 -31.61 4.58
CA SER A 377 -3.50 -31.37 3.63
C SER A 377 -3.87 -29.89 3.61
N THR A 378 -4.03 -29.30 2.42
CA THR A 378 -4.44 -27.89 2.30
C THR A 378 -5.93 -27.67 2.53
N GLN A 379 -6.73 -28.74 2.61
CA GLN A 379 -8.19 -28.64 2.74
C GLN A 379 -8.64 -28.54 4.20
N ASN A 380 -7.97 -29.25 5.11
CA ASN A 380 -8.35 -29.34 6.53
C ASN A 380 -7.18 -29.15 7.50
N GLY A 381 -5.97 -28.88 7.01
CA GLY A 381 -4.79 -28.68 7.84
C GLY A 381 -4.33 -29.93 8.59
N TRP A 382 -4.84 -31.12 8.26
CA TRP A 382 -4.44 -32.38 8.92
C TRP A 382 -3.18 -32.96 8.29
N CYS A 383 -2.41 -33.68 9.09
CA CYS A 383 -1.17 -34.31 8.68
C CYS A 383 -1.38 -35.75 8.23
N LEU A 384 -0.64 -36.12 7.19
CA LEU A 384 -0.51 -37.50 6.72
C LEU A 384 0.17 -38.34 7.80
N ALA A 385 -0.45 -39.45 8.18
CA ALA A 385 0.04 -40.35 9.22
C ALA A 385 0.19 -41.78 8.69
N ALA A 386 1.25 -42.48 9.14
CA ALA A 386 1.44 -43.89 8.88
C ALA A 386 1.61 -44.66 10.19
N PHE A 387 0.57 -45.36 10.62
CA PHE A 387 0.60 -46.14 11.87
C PHE A 387 1.31 -47.50 11.72
N SER A 388 1.35 -48.07 10.51
CA SER A 388 1.98 -49.37 10.24
C SER A 388 2.15 -49.63 8.73
N ASN A 389 3.17 -50.39 8.36
CA ASN A 389 3.50 -50.71 6.96
C ASN A 389 2.43 -51.50 6.18
N ALA A 390 1.47 -52.14 6.87
CA ALA A 390 0.45 -52.99 6.23
C ALA A 390 -0.92 -52.32 6.05
N LYS A 391 -1.09 -51.06 6.50
CA LYS A 391 -2.36 -50.32 6.42
C LYS A 391 -2.26 -49.18 5.38
N PRO A 392 -3.39 -48.75 4.80
CA PRO A 392 -3.47 -47.46 4.14
C PRO A 392 -2.95 -46.34 5.05
N LEU A 393 -2.39 -45.30 4.44
CA LEU A 393 -2.09 -44.07 5.16
C LEU A 393 -3.39 -43.43 5.65
N GLU A 394 -3.31 -42.71 6.75
CA GLU A 394 -4.44 -42.07 7.40
C GLU A 394 -4.16 -40.56 7.55
N ILE A 395 -5.19 -39.79 7.91
CA ILE A 395 -5.08 -38.35 8.12
C ILE A 395 -5.53 -38.01 9.53
N SER A 396 -4.77 -37.17 10.24
CA SER A 396 -5.06 -36.81 11.64
C SER A 396 -4.54 -35.40 11.95
N PRO A 397 -5.08 -34.71 12.98
CA PRO A 397 -4.59 -33.39 13.37
C PRO A 397 -3.07 -33.35 13.55
N CYS A 398 -2.42 -32.34 12.97
CA CYS A 398 -0.96 -32.22 12.99
C CYS A 398 -0.43 -32.06 14.43
N SER A 399 0.59 -32.85 14.76
CA SER A 399 1.29 -32.80 16.04
C SER A 399 2.78 -32.93 15.82
N ALA A 400 3.54 -31.89 16.18
CA ALA A 400 5.00 -31.87 16.02
C ALA A 400 5.73 -32.96 16.83
N GLY A 401 5.08 -33.53 17.87
CA GLY A 401 5.60 -34.66 18.65
C GLY A 401 5.14 -36.04 18.17
N ASN A 402 4.20 -36.12 17.22
CA ASN A 402 3.70 -37.41 16.74
C ASN A 402 4.65 -38.02 15.70
N GLY A 403 5.44 -39.00 16.11
CA GLY A 403 6.37 -39.71 15.22
C GLY A 403 5.72 -40.39 14.00
N ASP A 404 4.44 -40.77 14.07
CA ASP A 404 3.70 -41.38 12.96
C ASP A 404 3.29 -40.38 11.87
N GLN A 405 3.53 -39.07 12.06
CA GLN A 405 3.27 -38.01 11.09
C GLN A 405 4.56 -37.44 10.46
N LYS A 406 5.71 -38.07 10.72
CA LYS A 406 7.02 -37.50 10.42
C LYS A 406 7.58 -37.99 9.10
N TRP A 407 7.75 -37.07 8.16
CA TRP A 407 8.18 -37.31 6.78
C TRP A 407 9.24 -36.33 6.33
N PHE A 408 10.20 -36.80 5.53
CA PHE A 408 11.12 -35.94 4.79
C PHE A 408 11.18 -36.34 3.32
N TYR A 409 11.58 -35.41 2.46
CA TYR A 409 11.75 -35.66 1.04
C TYR A 409 13.20 -35.97 0.70
N ASP A 410 13.45 -37.13 0.09
CA ASP A 410 14.75 -37.49 -0.44
C ASP A 410 14.83 -37.12 -1.93
N ALA A 411 15.49 -35.99 -2.19
CA ALA A 411 15.69 -35.48 -3.54
C ALA A 411 16.59 -36.36 -4.43
N SER A 412 17.35 -37.32 -3.87
CA SER A 412 18.20 -38.23 -4.66
C SER A 412 17.44 -39.38 -5.33
N THR A 413 16.26 -39.70 -4.80
CA THR A 413 15.36 -40.77 -5.28
C THR A 413 13.95 -40.26 -5.58
N SER A 414 13.69 -38.96 -5.40
CA SER A 414 12.38 -38.31 -5.48
C SER A 414 11.30 -38.95 -4.61
N GLN A 415 11.69 -39.58 -3.50
CA GLN A 415 10.80 -40.31 -2.59
C GLN A 415 10.45 -39.48 -1.35
N LEU A 416 9.19 -39.56 -0.90
CA LEU A 416 8.79 -39.12 0.44
C LEU A 416 9.05 -40.27 1.42
N ARG A 417 10.04 -40.10 2.32
CA ARG A 417 10.49 -41.09 3.30
C ARG A 417 9.85 -40.86 4.66
N HIS A 418 9.47 -41.93 5.35
CA HIS A 418 8.95 -41.85 6.71
C HIS A 418 10.10 -41.89 7.74
N ILE A 419 10.05 -41.01 8.74
CA ILE A 419 11.13 -40.86 9.74
C ILE A 419 11.06 -41.98 10.80
N LYS A 420 9.88 -42.25 11.39
CA LYS A 420 9.71 -43.32 12.38
C LYS A 420 9.87 -44.74 11.80
N HIS A 421 9.22 -45.04 10.68
CA HIS A 421 9.31 -46.33 9.98
C HIS A 421 10.52 -46.36 9.05
N VAL A 422 11.72 -46.40 9.64
CA VAL A 422 13.01 -46.33 8.92
C VAL A 422 13.07 -47.32 7.75
N GLY A 423 13.50 -46.83 6.58
CA GLY A 423 13.56 -47.62 5.34
C GLY A 423 12.22 -47.76 4.60
N SER A 424 11.14 -47.15 5.10
CA SER A 424 9.82 -47.15 4.45
C SER A 424 9.54 -45.80 3.75
N CYS A 425 8.99 -45.90 2.55
CA CYS A 425 8.63 -44.79 1.67
C CYS A 425 7.11 -44.76 1.45
N PHE A 426 6.61 -43.58 1.12
CA PHE A 426 5.29 -43.39 0.56
C PHE A 426 5.17 -44.15 -0.79
N GLN A 427 4.04 -44.84 -1.00
CA GLN A 427 3.69 -45.45 -2.28
C GLN A 427 2.23 -45.12 -2.65
N TRP A 428 2.00 -44.72 -3.92
CA TRP A 428 0.68 -44.29 -4.40
C TRP A 428 -0.37 -45.40 -4.39
N SER A 429 0.01 -46.61 -4.81
CA SER A 429 -0.73 -47.87 -4.62
C SER A 429 0.20 -49.06 -4.91
N SER A 430 -0.12 -50.24 -4.40
CA SER A 430 0.40 -51.50 -4.96
C SER A 430 -0.44 -51.92 -6.19
N VAL A 431 0.03 -52.93 -6.92
CA VAL A 431 -0.69 -53.53 -8.07
C VAL A 431 -1.87 -54.41 -7.61
N GLU A 432 -2.18 -54.43 -6.31
CA GLU A 432 -3.14 -55.35 -5.67
C GLU A 432 -4.32 -54.56 -5.04
N ASP A 433 -5.26 -54.20 -5.92
CA ASP A 433 -6.73 -54.18 -5.72
C ASP A 433 -7.46 -53.27 -4.71
N ASP A 434 -6.85 -52.28 -4.04
CA ASP A 434 -7.63 -51.21 -3.35
C ASP A 434 -7.34 -49.76 -3.74
N GLY A 435 -6.24 -49.50 -4.46
CA GLY A 435 -5.89 -48.16 -4.95
C GLY A 435 -5.57 -47.14 -3.85
N LEU A 436 -5.36 -47.57 -2.60
CA LEU A 436 -5.05 -46.68 -1.48
C LEU A 436 -3.53 -46.56 -1.24
N PRO A 437 -3.02 -45.35 -0.92
CA PRO A 437 -1.61 -45.14 -0.66
C PRO A 437 -1.19 -45.75 0.67
N ARG A 438 0.03 -46.30 0.72
CA ARG A 438 0.56 -47.13 1.81
C ARG A 438 2.04 -46.82 2.06
N LEU A 439 2.59 -47.29 3.18
CA LEU A 439 4.03 -47.41 3.33
C LEU A 439 4.53 -48.70 2.68
N ALA A 440 5.66 -48.63 1.98
CA ALA A 440 6.35 -49.78 1.42
C ALA A 440 7.87 -49.63 1.59
N PRO A 441 8.68 -50.70 1.47
CA PRO A 441 10.13 -50.57 1.45
C PRO A 441 10.58 -49.58 0.36
N CYS A 442 11.48 -48.67 0.71
CA CYS A 442 12.00 -47.68 -0.24
C CYS A 442 12.77 -48.35 -1.38
N LEU A 443 12.28 -48.16 -2.60
CA LEU A 443 12.93 -48.67 -3.81
C LEU A 443 14.22 -47.88 -4.12
N LYS A 444 15.13 -48.51 -4.87
CA LYS A 444 16.40 -47.89 -5.30
C LYS A 444 16.19 -47.10 -6.59
N ALA A 445 17.09 -46.15 -6.88
CA ALA A 445 17.03 -45.26 -8.05
C ALA A 445 16.97 -45.93 -9.45
N LEU A 446 17.24 -47.25 -9.54
CA LEU A 446 17.21 -48.04 -10.77
C LEU A 446 16.12 -49.13 -10.76
N ASP A 447 15.21 -49.10 -9.79
CA ASP A 447 14.12 -50.06 -9.69
C ASP A 447 13.00 -49.71 -10.70
N ALA A 448 12.55 -50.69 -11.48
CA ALA A 448 11.50 -50.49 -12.49
C ALA A 448 10.15 -50.06 -11.88
N HIS A 449 9.92 -50.32 -10.60
CA HIS A 449 8.71 -49.91 -9.87
C HIS A 449 8.86 -48.58 -9.11
N LEU A 450 10.02 -47.92 -9.18
CA LEU A 450 10.30 -46.65 -8.48
C LEU A 450 9.23 -45.59 -8.75
N VAL A 451 8.70 -45.53 -9.97
CA VAL A 451 7.60 -44.64 -10.41
C VAL A 451 6.34 -44.69 -9.55
N THR A 452 6.15 -45.76 -8.77
CA THR A 452 5.02 -45.90 -7.81
C THR A 452 5.26 -45.19 -6.48
N GLN A 453 6.51 -44.81 -6.19
CA GLN A 453 6.97 -44.14 -4.96
C GLN A 453 7.53 -42.72 -5.22
N GLU A 454 7.67 -42.32 -6.48
CA GLU A 454 8.10 -40.95 -6.83
C GLU A 454 7.02 -39.91 -6.51
N VAL A 455 7.48 -38.75 -6.02
CA VAL A 455 6.65 -37.58 -5.73
C VAL A 455 7.39 -36.34 -6.23
N GLN A 456 6.68 -35.46 -6.93
CA GLN A 456 7.24 -34.21 -7.43
C GLN A 456 6.80 -33.04 -6.56
N LEU A 457 7.75 -32.20 -6.16
CA LEU A 457 7.51 -30.98 -5.37
C LEU A 457 7.31 -29.76 -6.26
N TYR A 458 6.17 -29.09 -6.12
CA TYR A 458 5.81 -27.86 -6.84
C TYR A 458 5.70 -26.67 -5.89
N SER A 459 6.34 -25.54 -6.19
CA SER A 459 6.06 -24.29 -5.47
C SER A 459 4.71 -23.72 -5.91
N PRO A 460 3.71 -23.55 -5.01
CA PRO A 460 2.39 -23.07 -5.41
C PRO A 460 2.40 -21.57 -5.77
N PRO A 461 1.66 -21.15 -6.82
CA PRO A 461 1.34 -19.73 -7.05
C PRO A 461 0.31 -19.21 -6.02
N PRO A 462 0.21 -17.89 -5.81
CA PRO A 462 -0.48 -17.34 -4.64
C PRO A 462 -2.02 -17.23 -4.74
N LEU A 463 -2.69 -17.62 -3.65
CA LEU A 463 -3.93 -17.09 -3.03
C LEU A 463 -5.27 -17.01 -3.81
N LYS A 464 -6.35 -17.36 -3.10
CA LYS A 464 -7.71 -16.75 -3.20
C LYS A 464 -8.37 -16.69 -1.81
N VAL A 465 -9.10 -15.62 -1.54
CA VAL A 465 -9.85 -15.32 -0.29
C VAL A 465 -11.23 -14.75 -0.69
N GLY A 466 -12.26 -14.96 0.14
CA GLY A 466 -13.58 -14.32 0.04
C GLY A 466 -14.07 -13.89 1.42
N HIS A 467 -14.81 -12.78 1.50
CA HIS A 467 -15.25 -12.14 2.75
C HIS A 467 -16.77 -12.37 2.98
N PHE A 468 -17.32 -11.76 4.04
CA PHE A 468 -18.76 -11.67 4.28
C PHE A 468 -19.20 -10.24 4.65
N VAL A 469 -20.40 -9.88 4.22
CA VAL A 469 -21.18 -8.72 4.67
C VAL A 469 -22.46 -9.24 5.35
N PHE A 470 -22.99 -8.50 6.32
CA PHE A 470 -24.34 -8.71 6.86
C PHE A 470 -25.22 -7.51 6.50
N SER A 471 -26.49 -7.75 6.16
CA SER A 471 -27.42 -6.64 5.87
C SER A 471 -27.87 -5.89 7.13
N HIS A 472 -27.72 -6.49 8.33
CA HIS A 472 -28.01 -5.86 9.63
C HIS A 472 -27.07 -6.37 10.73
N THR A 473 -26.50 -5.45 11.51
CA THR A 473 -25.54 -5.70 12.59
C THR A 473 -26.22 -6.26 13.85
N VAL A 474 -25.61 -7.26 14.49
CA VAL A 474 -26.04 -7.80 15.81
C VAL A 474 -24.94 -7.56 16.84
N VAL A 475 -25.32 -6.96 17.97
CA VAL A 475 -24.50 -6.80 19.18
C VAL A 475 -25.43 -6.87 20.38
N LEU A 476 -24.99 -7.50 21.48
CA LEU A 476 -25.80 -7.71 22.69
C LEU A 476 -25.65 -6.48 23.61
N THR A 477 -26.71 -5.78 24.05
CA THR A 477 -27.60 -6.13 25.18
C THR A 477 -28.78 -5.10 25.29
N GLY A 478 -29.86 -5.36 26.05
CA GLY A 478 -31.19 -4.73 25.85
C GLY A 478 -31.81 -3.81 26.94
N ARG A 479 -33.08 -3.34 26.85
CA ARG A 479 -34.16 -3.56 25.84
C ARG A 479 -35.37 -2.56 25.93
N LYS A 480 -36.11 -2.39 24.79
CA LYS A 480 -37.48 -1.81 24.59
C LYS A 480 -37.57 -0.26 24.50
N THR A 481 -38.59 0.41 23.93
CA THR A 481 -39.53 0.31 22.73
C THR A 481 -40.34 1.63 22.69
N SER A 482 -41.14 2.04 21.69
CA SER A 482 -41.73 1.48 20.43
C SER A 482 -41.70 2.59 19.34
N GLN A 483 -41.80 2.38 18.02
CA GLN A 483 -42.22 1.23 17.20
C GLN A 483 -41.10 0.60 16.34
N ARG A 484 -39.83 0.89 16.62
CA ARG A 484 -38.70 -0.03 16.32
C ARG A 484 -38.33 -0.74 17.62
N LEU A 485 -37.92 -2.02 17.55
CA LEU A 485 -37.60 -2.79 18.76
C LEU A 485 -36.12 -2.64 19.15
N THR A 486 -35.79 -1.45 19.66
CA THR A 486 -34.47 -1.03 20.14
C THR A 486 -34.00 -1.84 21.37
N LEU A 487 -32.67 -1.93 21.53
CA LEU A 487 -31.96 -2.56 22.64
C LEU A 487 -31.02 -1.53 23.31
N GLU A 488 -31.50 -0.84 24.35
CA GLU A 488 -30.83 0.15 25.24
C GLU A 488 -31.63 0.13 26.59
N LEU A 489 -31.21 0.59 27.78
CA LEU A 489 -29.91 0.84 28.46
C LEU A 489 -30.18 0.94 30.01
N PRO A 490 -29.18 1.09 30.91
CA PRO A 490 -28.90 2.45 31.42
C PRO A 490 -27.40 2.78 31.63
N THR A 491 -27.00 3.93 31.06
CA THR A 491 -26.07 4.97 31.58
C THR A 491 -24.95 4.56 32.57
N THR A 492 -23.67 4.82 32.34
CA THR A 492 -23.02 5.94 31.61
C THR A 492 -21.75 5.53 30.85
N ASP A 493 -21.39 6.35 29.85
CA ASP A 493 -20.16 6.31 29.03
C ASP A 493 -19.97 5.19 27.97
N ALA A 494 -19.23 5.58 26.90
CA ALA A 494 -18.75 4.79 25.76
C ALA A 494 -19.81 4.11 24.84
N LYS A 495 -20.26 4.83 23.80
CA LYS A 495 -20.94 4.26 22.63
C LYS A 495 -19.92 3.89 21.55
N ALA A 496 -19.74 2.61 21.25
CA ALA A 496 -18.95 2.12 20.12
C ALA A 496 -19.68 0.98 19.38
N ASN A 497 -19.57 0.97 18.05
CA ASN A 497 -20.07 -0.13 17.22
C ASN A 497 -19.21 -1.38 17.45
N GLN A 498 -19.80 -2.56 17.27
CA GLN A 498 -19.18 -3.85 17.61
C GLN A 498 -19.35 -4.82 16.44
N GLU A 499 -18.23 -5.35 15.94
CA GLU A 499 -18.14 -6.34 14.85
C GLU A 499 -17.87 -7.74 15.42
N TRP A 500 -18.18 -8.82 14.69
CA TRP A 500 -17.94 -10.20 15.16
C TRP A 500 -17.34 -11.10 14.07
N THR A 501 -16.39 -11.95 14.48
CA THR A 501 -15.71 -12.95 13.64
C THR A 501 -16.05 -14.36 14.12
N ILE A 502 -16.48 -15.24 13.21
CA ILE A 502 -16.62 -16.69 13.50
C ILE A 502 -15.28 -17.36 13.20
N ASP A 503 -14.60 -17.82 14.25
CA ASP A 503 -13.45 -18.70 14.15
C ASP A 503 -13.97 -20.14 14.05
N ALA A 504 -14.07 -20.64 12.80
CA ALA A 504 -14.61 -21.96 12.51
C ALA A 504 -13.72 -23.09 13.04
N ASP A 505 -12.40 -22.90 13.03
CA ASP A 505 -11.42 -23.88 13.52
C ASP A 505 -11.53 -24.10 15.03
N ARG A 506 -11.88 -23.03 15.79
CA ARG A 506 -12.15 -23.10 17.23
C ARG A 506 -13.64 -23.14 17.59
N SER A 507 -14.53 -23.17 16.59
CA SER A 507 -15.99 -23.12 16.74
C SER A 507 -16.44 -22.02 17.72
N ARG A 508 -15.98 -20.78 17.57
CA ARG A 508 -16.29 -19.67 18.49
C ARG A 508 -16.66 -18.39 17.76
N ILE A 509 -17.44 -17.54 18.40
CA ILE A 509 -17.84 -16.23 17.87
C ILE A 509 -17.19 -15.15 18.72
N GLN A 510 -16.15 -14.54 18.18
CA GLN A 510 -15.35 -13.53 18.84
C GLN A 510 -15.83 -12.14 18.43
N LEU A 511 -15.93 -11.23 19.40
CA LEU A 511 -16.14 -9.82 19.12
C LEU A 511 -14.83 -9.25 18.54
N THR A 512 -14.86 -8.87 17.26
CA THR A 512 -13.72 -8.47 16.43
C THR A 512 -12.90 -7.36 17.09
N LEU A 513 -11.57 -7.46 16.99
CA LEU A 513 -10.57 -6.60 17.66
C LEU A 513 -10.65 -6.59 19.20
N THR A 514 -11.44 -7.45 19.83
CA THR A 514 -11.45 -7.64 21.29
C THR A 514 -11.02 -9.04 21.69
N SER A 515 -10.66 -9.23 22.95
CA SER A 515 -10.45 -10.56 23.55
C SER A 515 -11.73 -11.21 24.08
N LEU A 516 -12.92 -10.70 23.72
CA LEU A 516 -14.20 -11.19 24.21
C LEU A 516 -14.88 -12.12 23.20
N CYS A 517 -15.44 -13.21 23.69
CA CYS A 517 -16.18 -14.20 22.92
C CYS A 517 -17.62 -14.29 23.44
N LEU A 518 -18.55 -14.57 22.52
CA LEU A 518 -19.92 -14.91 22.85
C LEU A 518 -19.91 -16.19 23.70
N THR A 519 -20.41 -16.12 24.93
CA THR A 519 -20.60 -17.29 25.80
C THR A 519 -22.08 -17.48 26.12
N ALA A 520 -22.47 -18.69 26.51
CA ALA A 520 -23.81 -19.03 26.97
C ALA A 520 -23.74 -19.69 28.35
N SER A 521 -24.61 -19.26 29.26
CA SER A 521 -24.71 -19.83 30.61
C SER A 521 -26.17 -20.18 30.96
N PHE A 522 -26.36 -21.31 31.64
CA PHE A 522 -27.66 -21.78 32.11
C PHE A 522 -27.76 -21.67 33.64
N GLY A 523 -28.76 -20.91 34.10
CA GLY A 523 -29.24 -20.97 35.49
C GLY A 523 -30.58 -21.72 35.58
N GLN A 524 -31.07 -21.90 36.80
CA GLN A 524 -32.33 -22.61 37.13
C GLN A 524 -33.60 -22.07 36.43
N PHE A 525 -33.53 -20.90 35.78
CA PHE A 525 -34.66 -20.21 35.15
C PHE A 525 -34.43 -19.91 33.64
N GLY A 526 -33.56 -20.68 32.98
CA GLY A 526 -33.31 -20.61 31.53
C GLY A 526 -32.03 -19.85 31.15
N GLY A 527 -31.42 -20.26 30.04
CA GLY A 527 -30.09 -19.80 29.63
C GLY A 527 -30.06 -18.45 28.94
N ARG A 528 -28.97 -17.71 29.14
CA ARG A 528 -28.68 -16.41 28.53
C ARG A 528 -27.34 -16.45 27.81
N ALA A 529 -27.22 -15.69 26.74
CA ALA A 529 -25.93 -15.41 26.13
C ALA A 529 -25.34 -14.10 26.66
N GLY A 530 -24.01 -14.04 26.74
CA GLY A 530 -23.23 -12.92 27.27
C GLY A 530 -21.84 -12.84 26.61
N LEU A 531 -20.96 -12.03 27.19
CA LEU A 531 -19.58 -11.85 26.73
C LEU A 531 -18.60 -12.17 27.86
N GLU A 532 -17.65 -13.05 27.58
CA GLU A 532 -16.56 -13.40 28.48
C GLU A 532 -15.22 -13.44 27.72
N PRO A 533 -14.07 -13.38 28.41
CA PRO A 533 -12.77 -13.54 27.75
C PRO A 533 -12.69 -14.84 26.94
N CYS A 534 -12.21 -14.74 25.70
CA CYS A 534 -12.07 -15.85 24.78
C CYS A 534 -11.19 -16.96 25.37
N SER A 535 -11.81 -18.08 25.72
CA SER A 535 -11.18 -19.25 26.29
C SER A 535 -11.38 -20.45 25.37
N ASN A 536 -10.33 -21.27 25.21
CA ASN A 536 -10.46 -22.53 24.48
C ASN A 536 -11.12 -23.62 25.34
N ASP A 537 -11.16 -23.42 26.66
CA ASP A 537 -11.67 -24.37 27.66
C ASP A 537 -13.10 -24.04 28.12
N ASP A 538 -13.67 -22.90 27.71
CA ASP A 538 -15.06 -22.54 28.02
C ASP A 538 -16.02 -23.21 27.02
N ALA A 539 -16.67 -24.29 27.47
CA ALA A 539 -17.72 -24.97 26.73
C ALA A 539 -18.91 -24.05 26.37
N GLY A 540 -19.14 -22.97 27.14
CA GLY A 540 -20.13 -21.93 26.86
C GLY A 540 -19.84 -21.11 25.60
N GLN A 541 -18.57 -21.03 25.18
CA GLN A 541 -18.12 -20.26 24.01
C GLN A 541 -18.12 -21.05 22.69
N GLN A 542 -18.55 -22.31 22.71
CA GLN A 542 -18.56 -23.15 21.51
C GLN A 542 -19.88 -23.02 20.73
N TRP A 543 -19.79 -22.60 19.48
CA TRP A 543 -20.90 -22.29 18.58
C TRP A 543 -20.70 -22.86 17.18
N HIS A 544 -21.80 -23.26 16.54
CA HIS A 544 -21.86 -23.68 15.15
C HIS A 544 -23.00 -22.97 14.42
N TYR A 545 -22.72 -22.42 13.25
CA TYR A 545 -23.75 -21.90 12.35
C TYR A 545 -24.21 -23.03 11.41
N ASP A 546 -25.43 -23.53 11.61
CA ASP A 546 -26.01 -24.53 10.72
C ASP A 546 -26.51 -23.85 9.45
N LEU A 547 -25.89 -24.16 8.31
CA LEU A 547 -26.21 -23.59 7.00
C LEU A 547 -27.59 -24.00 6.46
N GLY A 548 -28.11 -25.16 6.86
CA GLY A 548 -29.39 -25.69 6.39
C GLY A 548 -30.59 -25.08 7.13
N THR A 549 -30.45 -24.80 8.43
CA THR A 549 -31.51 -24.17 9.23
C THR A 549 -31.27 -22.67 9.47
N ARG A 550 -30.07 -22.15 9.16
CA ARG A 550 -29.60 -20.77 9.39
C ARG A 550 -29.58 -20.34 10.86
N GLN A 551 -29.32 -21.28 11.77
CA GLN A 551 -29.34 -21.05 13.21
C GLN A 551 -27.93 -21.09 13.82
N LEU A 552 -27.68 -20.22 14.81
CA LEU A 552 -26.51 -20.30 15.69
C LEU A 552 -26.77 -21.27 16.84
N ARG A 553 -26.22 -22.48 16.74
CA ARG A 553 -26.30 -23.55 17.74
C ARG A 553 -25.14 -23.46 18.71
N GLN A 554 -25.42 -23.68 19.99
CA GLN A 554 -24.42 -23.86 21.03
C GLN A 554 -24.00 -25.34 21.07
N LEU A 555 -22.68 -25.61 21.18
CA LEU A 555 -22.10 -26.95 21.05
C LEU A 555 -21.70 -27.61 22.38
N GLY A 556 -21.24 -26.84 23.36
CA GLY A 556 -20.66 -27.35 24.61
C GLY A 556 -21.67 -27.57 25.75
N LEU A 557 -22.91 -27.09 25.61
CA LEU A 557 -23.97 -27.19 26.61
C LEU A 557 -24.98 -28.26 26.19
N ARG A 558 -24.72 -29.50 26.59
CA ARG A 558 -25.66 -30.62 26.45
C ARG A 558 -26.38 -30.85 27.77
N THR A 559 -27.71 -30.76 27.75
CA THR A 559 -28.56 -31.39 28.78
C THR A 559 -28.87 -32.83 28.36
N ASP A 560 -29.32 -33.65 29.30
CA ASP A 560 -29.43 -35.12 29.21
C ASP A 560 -30.46 -35.65 28.17
N HIS A 561 -30.97 -34.79 27.29
CA HIS A 561 -32.11 -35.04 26.40
C HIS A 561 -31.85 -34.69 24.92
N PHE A 562 -30.58 -34.57 24.48
CA PHE A 562 -30.18 -34.36 23.07
C PHE A 562 -30.74 -33.11 22.38
N VAL A 563 -31.24 -32.13 23.15
CA VAL A 563 -31.76 -30.86 22.61
C VAL A 563 -30.60 -29.88 22.43
N TYR A 564 -30.28 -29.55 21.18
CA TYR A 564 -29.41 -28.40 20.88
C TYR A 564 -30.11 -27.09 21.27
N TYR A 565 -29.36 -26.17 21.86
CA TYR A 565 -29.86 -24.83 22.17
C TYR A 565 -29.35 -23.82 21.15
N CYS A 566 -30.27 -23.03 20.60
CA CYS A 566 -30.03 -21.98 19.63
C CYS A 566 -30.15 -20.62 20.29
N LEU A 567 -29.33 -19.67 19.83
CA LEU A 567 -29.47 -18.26 20.17
C LEU A 567 -30.69 -17.68 19.47
N ASP A 568 -31.61 -17.08 20.23
CA ASP A 568 -32.71 -16.29 19.66
C ASP A 568 -32.33 -14.81 19.48
N ARG A 569 -33.09 -14.08 18.65
CA ARG A 569 -32.99 -12.62 18.43
C ARG A 569 -33.24 -11.76 19.69
N ARG A 570 -33.40 -12.38 20.85
CA ARG A 570 -33.65 -11.77 22.17
C ARG A 570 -32.55 -12.13 23.17
N VAL A 571 -31.43 -12.71 22.70
CA VAL A 571 -30.25 -13.08 23.49
C VAL A 571 -30.53 -14.20 24.50
N LYS A 572 -31.52 -15.04 24.21
CA LYS A 572 -31.87 -16.20 25.04
C LYS A 572 -31.44 -17.49 24.37
N MET A 573 -31.02 -18.44 25.21
CA MET A 573 -30.84 -19.82 24.79
C MET A 573 -32.18 -20.53 24.87
N SER A 574 -32.63 -21.08 23.74
CA SER A 574 -33.87 -21.85 23.62
C SER A 574 -33.63 -23.08 22.77
N PRO A 575 -34.41 -24.17 22.91
CA PRO A 575 -34.32 -25.32 22.01
C PRO A 575 -34.31 -24.89 20.55
N CYS A 576 -33.41 -25.47 19.75
CA CYS A 576 -33.35 -25.20 18.32
C CYS A 576 -34.67 -25.62 17.65
N ALA A 577 -35.40 -24.62 17.16
CA ALA A 577 -36.67 -24.78 16.47
C ALA A 577 -36.46 -25.51 15.14
N SER A 578 -37.39 -26.42 14.79
CA SER A 578 -37.35 -27.12 13.50
C SER A 578 -37.77 -26.20 12.35
N LEU A 579 -37.46 -26.55 11.09
CA LEU A 579 -37.86 -25.76 9.91
C LEU A 579 -39.38 -25.52 9.79
N ASN A 580 -40.21 -26.34 10.44
CA ASN A 580 -41.67 -26.24 10.44
C ASN A 580 -42.22 -25.55 11.71
N ASP A 581 -41.36 -25.19 12.66
CA ASP A 581 -41.75 -24.52 13.90
C ASP A 581 -41.79 -22.99 13.68
N PRO A 582 -42.91 -22.29 13.93
CA PRO A 582 -43.03 -20.85 13.72
C PRO A 582 -41.98 -20.01 14.47
N SER A 583 -41.41 -20.53 15.56
CA SER A 583 -40.36 -19.87 16.34
C SER A 583 -38.98 -19.91 15.68
N ILE A 584 -38.77 -20.68 14.59
CA ILE A 584 -37.49 -20.69 13.87
C ILE A 584 -37.11 -19.33 13.30
N HIS A 585 -38.10 -18.51 12.94
CA HIS A 585 -37.85 -17.14 12.47
C HIS A 585 -37.20 -16.24 13.53
N ASP A 586 -37.39 -16.54 14.82
CA ASP A 586 -36.71 -15.86 15.93
C ASP A 586 -35.29 -16.38 16.18
N GLN A 587 -34.86 -17.44 15.50
CA GLN A 587 -33.54 -18.08 15.63
C GLN A 587 -32.72 -18.09 14.32
N GLN A 588 -33.23 -17.48 13.24
CA GLN A 588 -32.55 -17.42 11.94
C GLN A 588 -31.72 -16.15 11.75
N PHE A 589 -30.49 -16.34 11.26
CA PHE A 589 -29.48 -15.33 10.93
C PHE A 589 -29.01 -15.55 9.48
N ASP A 590 -28.83 -14.50 8.68
CA ASP A 590 -28.46 -14.60 7.26
C ASP A 590 -27.00 -14.15 7.02
N PHE A 591 -26.32 -14.72 6.02
CA PHE A 591 -24.87 -14.58 5.79
C PHE A 591 -24.62 -14.19 4.30
N ASP A 592 -24.11 -12.98 4.00
CA ASP A 592 -23.90 -12.47 2.61
C ASP A 592 -22.42 -12.58 2.19
N GLN A 593 -22.13 -13.43 1.20
CA GLN A 593 -20.78 -13.71 0.70
C GLN A 593 -20.28 -12.61 -0.24
N ARG A 594 -19.33 -11.81 0.23
CA ARG A 594 -18.57 -10.81 -0.54
C ARG A 594 -17.24 -10.62 0.13
#